data_AF-A0A9Q1C4K4-F1
#
_entry.id   AF-A0A9Q1C4K4-F1
#
_cell.length_a   1.000
_cell.length_b   1.000
_cell.length_c   1.000
_cell.angle_alpha   90.00
_cell.angle_beta   90.00
_cell.angle_gamma   90.00
#
_symmetry.space_group_name_H-M   'P 1'
#
loop_
_entity.id
_entity.type
_entity.pdbx_description
1 polymer ?
#
loop_
_entity_poly.entity_id
_entity_poly.type
_entity_poly.pdbx_seq_one_letter_code
_entity_poly.pdbx_strand_id
1 'polypeptide(L)' 'MDYENQDTVLEDIAVQALVSGSFKTVSEVIADTDAITADDGAKVAKKMFSGKPSMAVGGNLSNTGYLDELLSA' A
#
# COMPACT_ATOMS: atom_id res chain seq x y z
N MET A 1 11.15 11.04 9.45
CA MET A 1 12.45 11.61 9.04
C MET A 1 12.67 11.56 7.52
N ASP A 2 11.84 10.86 6.73
CA ASP A 2 12.09 10.65 5.29
C ASP A 2 12.04 11.92 4.43
N TYR A 3 11.42 13.01 4.90
CA TYR A 3 11.45 14.33 4.21
C TYR A 3 12.38 15.35 4.89
N GLU A 4 13.13 14.95 5.91
CA GLU A 4 14.09 15.81 6.62
C GLU A 4 15.53 15.64 6.11
N ASN A 5 15.80 14.53 5.39
CA ASN A 5 17.05 14.29 4.69
C ASN A 5 16.89 14.63 3.20
N GLN A 6 17.86 15.37 2.63
CA GLN A 6 17.83 15.76 1.22
C GLN A 6 17.97 14.58 0.26
N ASP A 7 18.70 13.54 0.65
CA ASP A 7 18.91 12.35 -0.19
C ASP A 7 17.59 11.58 -0.40
N THR A 8 16.80 11.43 0.68
CA THR A 8 15.50 10.75 0.62
C THR A 8 14.45 11.57 -0.12
N VAL A 9 14.54 12.90 -0.08
CA VAL A 9 13.69 13.79 -0.90
C VAL A 9 14.04 13.65 -2.40
N LEU A 10 15.32 13.58 -2.75
CA LEU A 10 15.74 13.39 -4.14
C LEU A 10 15.32 12.00 -4.67
N GLU A 11 15.45 10.97 -3.84
CA GLU A 11 14.99 9.62 -4.17
C GLU A 11 13.48 9.60 -4.42
N ASP A 12 12.68 10.23 -3.55
CA ASP A 12 11.23 10.32 -3.72
C ASP A 12 10.85 11.02 -5.06
N ILE A 13 11.47 12.16 -5.39
CA ILE A 13 11.25 12.84 -6.67
C ILE A 13 11.54 11.90 -7.84
N ALA A 14 12.67 11.19 -7.79
CA ALA A 14 13.08 10.29 -8.86
C ALA A 14 12.13 9.09 -9.00
N VAL A 15 11.71 8.48 -7.90
CA VAL A 15 10.77 7.35 -7.90
C VAL A 15 9.39 7.78 -8.39
N GLN A 16 8.87 8.92 -7.93
CA GLN A 16 7.60 9.44 -8.40
C GLN A 16 7.62 9.70 -9.91
N ALA A 17 8.67 10.37 -10.40
CA ALA A 17 8.84 10.65 -11.82
C ALA A 17 8.96 9.34 -12.65
N LEU A 18 9.65 8.33 -12.12
CA LEU A 18 9.80 7.03 -12.79
C LEU A 18 8.49 6.25 -12.87
N VAL A 19 7.71 6.20 -11.78
CA VAL A 19 6.49 5.38 -11.70
C VAL A 19 5.30 6.08 -12.36
N SER A 20 5.15 7.38 -12.14
CA SER A 20 3.96 8.14 -12.53
C SER A 20 4.17 9.10 -13.71
N GLY A 21 5.43 9.34 -14.11
CA GLY A 21 5.77 10.33 -15.13
C GLY A 21 5.69 11.78 -14.64
N SER A 22 5.35 12.01 -13.38
CA SER A 22 5.24 13.34 -12.77
C SER A 22 5.71 13.33 -11.31
N PHE A 23 5.76 14.50 -10.70
CA PHE A 23 6.08 14.68 -9.29
C PHE A 23 4.90 15.40 -8.63
N LYS A 24 4.48 14.91 -7.46
CA LYS A 24 3.52 15.60 -6.58
C LYS A 24 4.26 16.20 -5.41
N THR A 25 3.96 17.46 -5.12
CA THR A 25 4.47 18.12 -3.93
C THR A 25 3.89 17.50 -2.66
N VAL A 26 4.60 17.65 -1.55
CA VAL A 26 4.13 17.19 -0.23
C VAL A 26 2.74 17.76 0.11
N SER A 27 2.48 19.02 -0.24
CA SER A 27 1.17 19.66 0.01
C SER A 27 0.03 19.01 -0.78
N GLU A 28 0.28 18.57 -2.02
CA GLU A 28 -0.71 17.86 -2.84
C GLU A 28 -0.97 16.47 -2.28
N VAL A 29 0.06 15.76 -1.84
CA VAL A 29 -0.08 14.44 -1.19
C VAL A 29 -0.88 14.54 0.12
N ILE A 30 -0.65 15.59 0.92
CA ILE A 30 -1.44 15.85 2.14
C ILE A 30 -2.91 16.09 1.77
N ALA A 31 -3.19 16.95 0.80
CA ALA A 31 -4.55 17.25 0.37
C ALA A 31 -5.27 15.99 -0.19
N ASP A 32 -4.58 15.17 -0.98
CA ASP A 32 -5.11 13.90 -1.48
C ASP A 32 -5.41 12.92 -0.35
N THR A 33 -4.59 12.91 0.71
CA THR A 33 -4.79 12.05 1.90
C THR A 33 -5.99 12.52 2.72
N ASP A 34 -6.11 13.83 2.94
CA ASP A 34 -7.23 14.42 3.68
C ASP A 34 -8.57 14.26 2.94
N ALA A 35 -8.54 14.10 1.62
CA ALA A 35 -9.73 13.86 0.79
C ALA A 35 -10.27 12.42 0.87
N ILE A 36 -9.54 11.47 1.48
CA ILE A 36 -9.95 10.06 1.55
C ILE A 36 -11.21 9.93 2.42
N THR A 37 -12.25 9.29 1.87
CA THR A 37 -13.50 9.04 2.59
C THR A 37 -13.63 7.60 3.08
N ALA A 38 -14.57 7.36 3.99
CA ALA A 38 -14.91 6.00 4.44
C ALA A 38 -15.38 5.09 3.28
N ASP A 39 -16.08 5.67 2.29
CA ASP A 39 -16.54 4.95 1.11
C ASP A 39 -15.37 4.51 0.23
N ASP A 40 -14.33 5.33 0.08
CA ASP A 40 -13.12 4.96 -0.65
C ASP A 40 -12.39 3.82 0.06
N GLY A 41 -12.32 3.87 1.40
CA GLY A 41 -11.82 2.78 2.23
C GLY A 41 -12.57 1.47 2.00
N ALA A 42 -13.91 1.50 2.03
CA ALA A 42 -14.73 0.32 1.78
C ALA A 42 -14.56 -0.22 0.35
N LYS A 43 -14.50 0.65 -0.67
CA LYS A 43 -14.27 0.26 -2.07
C LYS A 43 -12.91 -0.41 -2.27
N VAL A 44 -11.84 0.17 -1.71
CA VAL A 44 -10.49 -0.38 -1.82
C VAL A 44 -10.40 -1.71 -1.09
N ALA A 45 -10.93 -1.81 0.13
CA ALA A 45 -10.97 -3.06 0.88
C ALA A 45 -11.68 -4.16 0.05
N LYS A 46 -12.88 -3.88 -0.47
CA LYS A 46 -13.61 -4.82 -1.32
C LYS A 46 -12.78 -5.26 -2.52
N LYS A 47 -12.11 -4.32 -3.21
CA LYS A 47 -11.26 -4.64 -4.37
C LYS A 47 -10.10 -5.56 -3.98
N MET A 48 -9.42 -5.28 -2.87
CA MET A 48 -8.29 -6.08 -2.41
C MET A 48 -8.71 -7.51 -2.02
N PHE A 49 -9.76 -7.64 -1.22
CA PHE A 49 -10.24 -8.95 -0.74
C PHE A 49 -10.99 -9.76 -1.80
N SER A 50 -11.48 -9.13 -2.88
CA SER A 50 -12.02 -9.85 -4.04
C SER A 50 -10.95 -10.50 -4.92
N GLY A 51 -9.68 -10.14 -4.75
CA GLY A 51 -8.57 -10.70 -5.51
C GLY A 51 -8.21 -12.12 -5.08
N LYS A 52 -7.39 -12.80 -5.90
CA LYS A 52 -6.83 -14.11 -5.52
C LYS A 52 -5.82 -13.91 -4.39
N PRO A 53 -5.99 -14.54 -3.21
CA PRO A 53 -5.05 -14.39 -2.11
C PRO A 53 -3.72 -15.08 -2.44
N SER A 54 -2.65 -14.58 -1.81
CA SER A 54 -1.30 -15.13 -1.90
C SER A 54 -0.75 -15.33 -0.49
N MET A 55 -0.10 -16.47 -0.25
CA MET A 55 0.48 -16.81 1.05
C MET A 55 1.87 -17.42 0.87
N ALA A 56 2.83 -16.91 1.62
CA ALA A 56 4.18 -17.44 1.72
C ALA A 56 4.48 -17.77 3.19
N VAL A 57 5.04 -18.94 3.45
CA VAL A 57 5.32 -19.45 4.80
C VAL A 57 6.72 -20.07 4.85
N GLY A 58 7.37 -20.01 6.02
CA GLY A 58 8.72 -20.56 6.19
C GLY A 58 8.99 -20.98 7.64
N GLY A 59 9.82 -22.01 7.82
CA GLY A 59 10.15 -22.57 9.13
C GLY A 59 9.26 -23.77 9.51
N ASN A 60 8.84 -23.85 10.77
CA ASN A 60 7.95 -24.91 11.26
C ASN A 60 6.48 -24.54 10.99
N LEU A 61 5.79 -25.35 10.19
CA LEU A 61 4.45 -25.08 9.67
C LEU A 61 3.35 -25.95 10.31
N SER A 62 3.64 -26.66 11.41
CA SER A 62 2.68 -27.61 12.01
C SER A 62 1.33 -27.01 12.41
N ASN A 63 1.24 -25.68 12.58
CA ASN A 63 0.02 -24.96 12.95
C ASN A 63 -0.42 -23.93 11.90
N THR A 64 0.14 -23.97 10.69
CA THR A 64 -0.24 -23.03 9.62
C THR A 64 -1.55 -23.51 8.99
N GLY A 65 -2.61 -22.70 9.08
CA GLY A 65 -3.90 -22.96 8.43
C GLY A 65 -3.83 -22.86 6.91
N TYR A 66 -4.83 -23.40 6.23
CA TYR A 66 -4.88 -23.31 4.77
C TYR A 66 -5.34 -21.91 4.31
N LEU A 67 -4.87 -21.49 3.13
CA LEU A 67 -5.12 -20.14 2.61
C LEU A 67 -6.62 -19.86 2.38
N ASP A 68 -7.35 -20.87 1.95
CA ASP A 68 -8.80 -20.84 1.76
C ASP A 68 -9.56 -20.71 3.08
N GLU A 69 -9.03 -21.24 4.18
CA GLU A 69 -9.62 -21.10 5.52
C GLU A 69 -9.43 -19.69 6.12
N LEU A 70 -8.41 -18.95 5.68
CA LEU A 70 -8.09 -17.62 6.24
C LEU A 70 -9.06 -16.52 5.83
N LEU A 71 -9.77 -16.71 4.72
CA LEU A 71 -10.70 -15.70 4.16
C LEU A 71 -12.15 -16.21 4.10
N SER A 72 -12.41 -17.41 4.64
CA SER A 72 -13.73 -18.04 4.65
C SER A 72 -14.54 -17.82 5.93
N ALA A 73 -14.20 -16.81 6.74
CA ALA A 73 -14.93 -16.46 7.97
C ALA A 73 -16.20 -15.65 7.69
#